data_AF-A0A4R3U8W8-F1
#
_entry.id   AF-A0A4R3U8W8-F1
#
_cell.length_a   1.000
_cell.length_b   1.000
_cell.length_c   1.000
_cell.angle_alpha   90.00
_cell.angle_beta   90.00
_cell.angle_gamma   90.00
#
_symmetry.space_group_name_H-M   'P 1'
#
loop_
_entity.id
_entity.type
_entity.pdbx_description
1 polymer ?
#
loop_
_entity_poly.entity_id
_entity_poly.type
_entity_poly.pdbx_seq_one_letter_code
_entity_poly.pdbx_strand_id
1 'polypeptide(L)' 'MALLRSVAIATGLQKQGIGRQLVERLLQEARSRDIAALYLLTVAAPEYFAQYGFKRMKIEDAP' A
#
# COMPACT_ATOMS: atom_id res chain seq x y z
N MET A 1 -10.12 4.34 9.54
CA MET A 1 -9.39 4.49 8.26
C MET A 1 -7.94 4.84 8.54
N ALA A 2 -7.02 4.54 7.63
CA ALA A 2 -5.60 4.91 7.77
C ALA A 2 -4.95 5.21 6.41
N LEU A 3 -3.79 5.89 6.46
CA LEU A 3 -2.98 6.23 5.30
C LEU A 3 -1.69 5.40 5.30
N LEU A 4 -1.49 4.62 4.24
CA LEU A 4 -0.21 4.02 3.90
C LEU A 4 0.63 5.06 3.16
N ARG A 5 1.84 5.32 3.66
CA ARG A 5 2.77 6.29 3.09
C ARG A 5 4.20 5.80 3.18
N SER A 6 5.08 6.40 2.37
CA SER A 6 6.54 6.19 2.46
C SER A 6 6.97 4.73 2.33
N VAL A 7 6.25 3.92 1.54
CA VAL A 7 6.66 2.55 1.22
C VAL A 7 7.79 2.60 0.19
N ALA A 8 8.97 2.13 0.56
CA ALA A 8 10.14 2.12 -0.30
C ALA A 8 11.02 0.90 -0.01
N ILE A 9 11.67 0.39 -1.06
CA ILE A 9 12.69 -0.67 -0.97
C ILE A 9 14.01 -0.10 -1.46
N ALA A 10 15.08 -0.32 -0.71
CA ALA A 10 16.42 0.12 -1.08
C ALA A 10 16.81 -0.37 -2.48
N THR A 11 17.47 0.49 -3.25
CA THR A 11 18.01 0.15 -4.57
C THR A 11 18.96 -1.05 -4.44
N GLY A 12 18.83 -2.02 -5.35
CA GLY A 12 19.57 -3.30 -5.28
C GLY A 12 18.88 -4.42 -4.51
N LEU A 13 17.90 -4.10 -3.63
CA LEU A 13 17.10 -5.09 -2.91
C LEU A 13 15.71 -5.33 -3.52
N GLN A 14 15.40 -4.64 -4.62
CA GLN A 14 14.13 -4.74 -5.34
C GLN A 14 14.01 -6.08 -6.10
N LYS A 15 12.78 -6.46 -6.47
CA LYS A 15 12.46 -7.71 -7.20
C LYS A 15 12.82 -9.02 -6.49
N GLN A 16 13.14 -8.96 -5.19
CA GLN A 16 13.41 -10.12 -4.34
C GLN A 16 12.21 -10.51 -3.44
N GLY A 17 11.03 -9.95 -3.68
CA GLY A 17 9.83 -10.19 -2.86
C GLY A 17 9.72 -9.36 -1.57
N ILE A 18 10.73 -8.55 -1.22
CA ILE A 18 10.73 -7.74 0.01
C ILE A 18 9.55 -6.76 0.06
N GLY A 19 9.28 -6.07 -1.05
CA GLY A 19 8.13 -5.14 -1.12
C GLY A 19 6.80 -5.85 -0.86
N ARG A 20 6.65 -7.09 -1.34
CA ARG A 20 5.45 -7.88 -1.09
C ARG A 20 5.29 -8.20 0.38
N GLN A 21 6.35 -8.70 1.02
CA GLN A 21 6.34 -9.00 2.45
C GLN A 21 6.03 -7.75 3.29
N LEU A 22 6.61 -6.60 2.92
CA LEU A 22 6.36 -5.32 3.58
C LEU A 22 4.88 -4.91 3.48
N VAL A 23 4.29 -4.93 2.28
CA VAL A 23 2.90 -4.54 2.08
C VAL A 23 1.95 -5.53 2.77
N GLU A 24 2.18 -6.84 2.63
CA GLU A 24 1.38 -7.86 3.30
C GLU A 24 1.37 -7.70 4.83
N ARG A 25 2.53 -7.40 5.44
CA ARG A 25 2.62 -7.15 6.89
C ARG A 25 1.83 -5.91 7.31
N LEU A 26 1.87 -4.84 6.52
CA LEU A 26 1.14 -3.60 6.79
C LEU A 26 -0.38 -3.81 6.65
N LEU A 27 -0.81 -4.61 5.68
CA LEU A 27 -2.22 -5.01 5.55
C LEU A 27 -2.70 -5.86 6.72
N GLN A 28 -1.89 -6.81 7.17
CA GLN A 28 -2.18 -7.61 8.36
C GLN A 28 -2.30 -6.73 9.61
N GLU A 29 -1.39 -5.77 9.78
CA GLU A 29 -1.42 -4.83 10.91
C GLU A 29 -2.66 -3.94 10.89
N ALA A 30 -3.10 -3.50 9.71
CA ALA A 30 -4.33 -2.73 9.59
C ALA A 30 -5.56 -3.58 9.95
N ARG A 31 -5.60 -4.83 9.51
CA ARG A 31 -6.67 -5.78 9.87
C ARG A 31 -6.70 -6.07 11.37
N SER A 32 -5.55 -6.27 12.02
CA SER A 32 -5.49 -6.54 13.46
C SER A 32 -5.87 -5.33 14.32
N ARG A 33 -5.98 -4.14 13.73
CA ARG A 33 -6.44 -2.91 14.37
C ARG A 33 -7.86 -2.52 13.96
N ASP A 34 -8.60 -3.44 13.33
CA ASP A 34 -9.96 -3.21 12.82
C ASP A 34 -10.08 -1.99 11.87
N ILE A 35 -9.02 -1.69 11.12
CA ILE A 35 -9.01 -0.60 10.15
C ILE A 35 -9.75 -1.04 8.90
N ALA A 36 -10.98 -0.56 8.74
CA ALA A 36 -11.85 -0.93 7.62
C ALA A 36 -11.38 -0.44 6.24
N ALA A 37 -10.59 0.64 6.18
CA ALA A 37 -10.15 1.25 4.93
C ALA A 37 -8.72 1.80 5.03
N LEU A 38 -7.90 1.47 4.02
CA LEU A 38 -6.52 1.93 3.84
C LEU A 38 -6.43 2.72 2.55
N TYR A 39 -5.83 3.90 2.63
CA TYR A 39 -5.60 4.79 1.50
C TYR A 39 -4.10 4.90 1.23
N LEU A 40 -3.76 5.22 -0.01
CA LEU A 40 -2.38 5.42 -0.46
C LEU A 40 -2.41 6.47 -1.57
N LEU A 41 -1.49 7.43 -1.49
CA LEU A 41 -1.19 8.30 -2.61
C LEU A 41 0.01 7.75 -3.38
N THR A 42 -0.17 7.43 -4.66
CA THR A 42 0.92 6.98 -5.53
C THR A 42 0.74 7.49 -6.95
N VAL A 43 1.81 8.07 -7.50
CA VAL A 43 1.93 8.40 -8.93
C VAL A 43 2.85 7.40 -9.65
N ALA A 44 3.75 6.76 -8.90
CA ALA A 44 4.86 6.00 -9.46
C ALA A 44 4.57 4.51 -9.64
N ALA A 45 3.63 3.95 -8.87
CA ALA A 45 3.42 2.50 -8.85
C ALA A 45 1.96 2.06 -8.64
N PRO A 46 0.96 2.63 -9.34
CA PRO A 46 -0.44 2.25 -9.13
C PRO A 46 -0.72 0.76 -9.42
N GLU A 47 -0.13 0.19 -10.46
CA GLU A 47 -0.30 -1.24 -10.81
C GLU A 47 0.31 -2.16 -9.75
N TYR A 48 1.41 -1.73 -9.13
CA TYR A 48 2.02 -2.47 -8.03
C TYR A 48 1.12 -2.54 -6.80
N PHE A 49 0.32 -1.51 -6.53
CA PHE A 49 -0.59 -1.55 -5.38
C PHE A 49 -1.93 -2.23 -5.72
N ALA A 50 -2.34 -2.24 -6.98
CA ALA A 50 -3.56 -2.91 -7.45
C ALA A 50 -3.58 -4.42 -7.15
N GLN A 51 -2.43 -5.11 -7.24
CA GLN A 51 -2.29 -6.54 -6.87
C GLN A 51 -2.62 -6.82 -5.39
N TYR A 52 -2.63 -5.81 -4.51
CA TYR A 52 -3.01 -5.96 -3.10
C TYR A 52 -4.45 -5.52 -2.80
N GLY A 53 -5.25 -5.25 -3.83
CA GLY A 53 -6.66 -4.85 -3.70
C GLY A 53 -6.91 -3.34 -3.63
N PHE A 54 -5.87 -2.50 -3.76
CA PHE A 54 -6.06 -1.06 -3.90
C PHE A 54 -6.75 -0.75 -5.23
N LYS A 55 -7.71 0.18 -5.20
CA LYS A 55 -8.43 0.65 -6.38
C LYS A 55 -8.12 2.12 -6.60
N ARG A 56 -7.99 2.54 -7.88
CA ARG A 56 -7.86 3.96 -8.22
C ARG A 56 -9.15 4.68 -7.86
N MET A 57 -9.00 5.85 -7.26
CA MET A 57 -10.06 6.80 -6.98
C MET A 57 -9.54 8.22 -7.22
N LYS A 58 -10.43 9.19 -7.40
CA LYS A 58 -10.01 10.57 -7.46
C LYS A 58 -9.62 11.05 -6.06
N ILE A 59 -8.73 12.04 -6.01
CA ILE A 59 -8.31 12.63 -4.74
C ILE A 59 -9.47 13.35 -4.02
N GLU A 60 -10.44 13.89 -4.78
CA GLU A 60 -11.64 14.54 -4.23
C GLU A 60 -12.58 13.57 -3.50
N ASP A 61 -12.51 12.28 -3.83
CA ASP A 61 -13.33 11.23 -3.20
C ASP A 61 -12.61 10.58 -1.99
N ALA A 62 -11.33 10.91 -1.78
CA ALA A 62 -10.54 10.40 -0.67
C ALA A 62 -10.93 11.14 0.63
N PRO A 63 -10.86 10.47 1.80
CA PRO A 63 -11.20 11.09 3.08
C PRO A 63 -10.24 12.21 3.50
#